data_AF-A0A969W100-F1
#
_entry.id   AF-A0A969W100-F1
#
_cell.length_a   1.000
_cell.length_b   1.000
_cell.length_c   1.000
_cell.angle_alpha   90.00
_cell.angle_beta   90.00
_cell.angle_gamma   90.00
#
_symmetry.space_group_name_H-M   'P 1'
#
loop_
_entity.id
_entity.type
_entity.pdbx_description
1 polymer ?
#
loop_
_entity_poly.entity_id
_entity_poly.type
_entity_poly.pdbx_seq_one_letter_code
_entity_poly.pdbx_strand_id
1 'polypeptide(L)'
;MKGTSQKVRRAQILLKADAEGSNWTDQQIAEAFGCRTKTVENIRQRLVERGFEETLNGARRQHPPVEKLLDGEQEAHIIALRLGPPPKGYANWSLRLLSRKVVEFGISDQISYETVRRTLKKTA
;
A
#
# COMPACT_ATOMS: atom_id res chain seq x y z
N MET A 1 -20.58 -13.01 -11.06
CA MET A 1 -19.18 -12.55 -11.24
C MET A 1 -18.51 -12.41 -9.88
N LYS A 2 -17.44 -13.14 -9.59
CA LYS A 2 -16.60 -12.90 -8.40
C LYS A 2 -15.58 -11.80 -8.74
N GLY A 3 -15.64 -10.65 -8.08
CA GLY A 3 -14.74 -9.52 -8.31
C GLY A 3 -15.12 -8.32 -7.47
N THR A 4 -14.18 -7.39 -7.23
CA THR A 4 -14.49 -6.14 -6.53
C THR A 4 -15.50 -5.31 -7.33
N SER A 5 -16.31 -4.47 -6.67
CA SER A 5 -17.25 -3.57 -7.34
C SER A 5 -16.59 -2.73 -8.45
N GLN A 6 -15.34 -2.31 -8.22
CA GLN A 6 -14.52 -1.60 -9.19
C GLN A 6 -14.16 -2.44 -10.42
N LYS A 7 -13.83 -3.73 -10.24
CA LYS A 7 -13.52 -4.63 -11.36
C LYS A 7 -14.73 -4.80 -12.29
N VAL A 8 -15.90 -5.05 -11.71
CA VAL A 8 -17.16 -5.20 -12.47
C VAL A 8 -17.49 -3.90 -13.22
N ARG A 9 -17.38 -2.76 -12.55
CA ARG A 9 -17.65 -1.45 -13.16
C ARG A 9 -16.75 -1.18 -14.37
N ARG A 10 -15.45 -1.44 -14.27
CA ARG A 10 -14.51 -1.25 -15.39
C ARG A 10 -14.81 -2.19 -16.56
N ALA A 11 -15.14 -3.45 -16.27
CA ALA A 11 -15.52 -4.41 -17.30
C ALA A 11 -16.78 -3.96 -18.05
N GLN A 12 -17.79 -3.48 -17.34
CA GLN A 12 -19.03 -2.97 -17.96
C GLN A 12 -18.79 -1.70 -18.79
N ILE A 13 -17.94 -0.79 -18.32
CA ILE A 13 -17.52 0.40 -19.09
C ILE A 13 -16.88 -0.03 -20.42
N LEU A 14 -15.94 -0.98 -20.39
CA LEU A 14 -15.29 -1.49 -21.59
C LEU A 14 -16.28 -2.21 -22.52
N LEU A 15 -17.20 -3.00 -21.98
CA LEU A 15 -18.24 -3.68 -22.76
C LEU A 15 -19.17 -2.69 -23.47
N LYS A 16 -19.47 -1.54 -22.85
CA LYS A 16 -20.26 -0.48 -23.50
C LYS A 16 -19.50 0.27 -24.58
N ALA A 17 -18.18 0.39 -24.42
CA ALA A 17 -17.28 1.01 -25.39
C ALA A 17 -16.90 0.10 -26.57
N ASP A 18 -17.26 -1.18 -26.52
CA ASP A 18 -16.92 -2.17 -27.54
C ASP A 18 -17.54 -1.83 -28.89
N ALA A 19 -16.71 -1.82 -29.93
CA ALA A 19 -17.08 -1.43 -31.29
C ALA A 19 -18.01 -2.45 -31.96
N GLU A 20 -17.86 -3.73 -31.63
CA GLU A 20 -18.78 -4.80 -32.07
C GLU A 20 -20.01 -4.92 -31.17
N GLY A 21 -20.01 -4.23 -30.03
CA GLY A 21 -21.06 -4.25 -29.03
C GLY A 21 -21.98 -3.02 -29.11
N SER A 22 -22.22 -2.40 -27.96
CA SER A 22 -23.09 -1.21 -27.90
C SER A 22 -22.46 0.01 -28.58
N ASN A 23 -21.14 0.05 -28.74
CA ASN A 23 -20.36 1.14 -29.34
C ASN A 23 -20.78 2.53 -28.84
N TRP A 24 -20.99 2.66 -27.53
CA TRP A 24 -21.38 3.92 -26.93
C TRP A 24 -20.23 4.92 -26.95
N THR A 25 -20.58 6.19 -27.11
CA THR A 25 -19.63 7.29 -26.93
C THR A 25 -19.19 7.37 -25.46
N ASP A 26 -17.99 7.86 -25.21
CA ASP A 26 -17.47 8.00 -23.85
C ASP A 26 -18.37 8.91 -22.98
N GLN A 27 -19.09 9.87 -23.58
CA GLN A 27 -20.08 10.71 -22.90
C GLN A 27 -21.30 9.91 -22.42
N GLN A 28 -21.88 9.07 -23.27
CA GLN A 28 -23.02 8.21 -22.90
C GLN A 28 -22.64 7.23 -21.78
N ILE A 29 -21.44 6.66 -21.85
CA ILE A 29 -20.92 5.77 -20.80
C ILE A 29 -20.72 6.56 -19.50
N ALA A 30 -20.13 7.76 -19.58
CA ALA A 30 -19.89 8.59 -18.41
C ALA A 30 -21.20 8.93 -17.67
N GLU A 31 -22.24 9.30 -18.41
CA GLU A 31 -23.58 9.57 -17.90
C GLU A 31 -24.19 8.32 -17.25
N ALA A 32 -24.21 7.19 -17.97
CA ALA A 32 -24.82 5.95 -17.48
C ALA A 32 -24.17 5.40 -16.20
N PHE A 33 -22.86 5.60 -16.03
CA PHE A 33 -22.13 5.14 -14.85
C PHE A 33 -21.95 6.23 -13.78
N GLY A 34 -22.36 7.47 -14.02
CA GLY A 34 -22.17 8.58 -13.10
C GLY A 34 -20.69 8.87 -12.82
N CYS A 35 -19.88 9.02 -13.87
CA CYS A 35 -18.48 9.42 -13.76
C CYS A 35 -18.11 10.48 -14.80
N ARG A 36 -16.89 11.00 -14.72
CA ARG A 36 -16.37 11.95 -15.71
C ARG A 36 -16.01 11.19 -17.00
N THR A 37 -16.21 11.81 -18.17
CA THR A 37 -15.76 11.27 -19.47
C THR A 37 -14.29 10.85 -19.44
N LYS A 38 -13.44 11.65 -18.77
CA LYS A 38 -12.02 11.33 -18.60
C LYS A 38 -11.77 9.98 -17.91
N THR A 39 -12.65 9.53 -17.04
CA THR A 39 -12.54 8.22 -16.41
C THR A 39 -12.73 7.09 -17.42
N VAL A 40 -13.66 7.24 -18.37
CA VAL A 40 -13.91 6.28 -19.45
C VAL A 40 -12.71 6.23 -20.39
N GLU A 41 -12.25 7.39 -20.87
CA GLU A 41 -11.04 7.53 -21.69
C GLU A 41 -9.84 6.84 -21.05
N ASN A 42 -9.57 7.12 -19.76
CA ASN A 42 -8.45 6.54 -19.03
C ASN A 42 -8.57 5.00 -18.88
N ILE A 43 -9.79 4.46 -18.77
CA ILE A 43 -10.02 3.02 -18.71
C ILE A 43 -9.73 2.37 -20.07
N ARG A 44 -10.20 2.98 -21.16
CA ARG A 44 -9.93 2.52 -22.54
C ARG A 44 -8.45 2.60 -22.87
N GLN A 45 -7.80 3.72 -22.56
CA GLN A 45 -6.37 3.91 -22.74
C GLN A 45 -5.57 2.85 -21.96
N ARG A 46 -5.91 2.62 -20.69
CA ARG A 46 -5.23 1.62 -19.86
C ARG A 46 -5.38 0.20 -20.43
N LEU A 47 -6.52 -0.13 -21.04
CA LEU A 47 -6.71 -1.42 -21.71
C LEU A 47 -5.69 -1.62 -22.83
N VAL A 48 -5.49 -0.60 -23.66
CA VAL A 48 -4.54 -0.65 -24.79
C VAL A 48 -3.09 -0.64 -24.31
N GLU A 49 -2.76 0.20 -23.33
CA GLU A 49 -1.38 0.39 -22.87
C GLU A 49 -0.89 -0.71 -21.90
N ARG A 50 -1.79 -1.29 -21.10
CA ARG A 50 -1.42 -2.15 -19.96
C ARG A 50 -2.19 -3.47 -19.91
N GLY A 51 -3.12 -3.70 -20.84
CA GLY A 51 -3.87 -4.93 -20.98
C GLY A 51 -5.01 -5.11 -19.97
N PHE A 52 -5.72 -6.23 -20.11
CA PHE A 52 -6.92 -6.56 -19.33
C PHE A 52 -6.65 -6.73 -17.84
N GLU A 53 -5.60 -7.44 -17.47
CA GLU A 53 -5.33 -7.78 -16.06
C GLU A 53 -5.12 -6.51 -15.21
N GLU A 54 -4.29 -5.58 -15.67
CA GLU A 54 -4.08 -4.34 -14.93
C GLU A 54 -5.31 -3.43 -14.97
N THR A 55 -5.99 -3.36 -16.10
CA THR A 55 -7.18 -2.50 -16.25
C THR A 55 -8.29 -2.93 -15.32
N LEU A 56 -8.61 -4.22 -15.30
CA LEU A 56 -9.71 -4.76 -14.51
C LEU A 56 -9.38 -4.82 -13.02
N ASN A 57 -8.20 -5.31 -12.64
CA ASN A 57 -7.84 -5.48 -11.23
C ASN A 57 -7.27 -4.19 -10.59
N GLY A 58 -6.86 -3.22 -11.41
CA GLY A 58 -6.11 -2.04 -10.98
C GLY A 58 -4.62 -2.34 -10.81
N ALA A 59 -3.79 -1.32 -10.99
CA ALA A 59 -2.35 -1.42 -10.80
C ALA A 59 -2.02 -1.83 -9.36
N ARG A 60 -1.30 -2.96 -9.21
CA ARG A 60 -0.73 -3.33 -7.92
C ARG A 60 0.42 -2.38 -7.62
N ARG A 61 0.39 -1.77 -6.44
CA ARG A 61 1.50 -0.95 -5.97
C ARG A 61 2.70 -1.85 -5.68
N GLN A 62 3.86 -1.52 -6.23
CA GLN A 62 5.11 -2.23 -5.93
C GLN A 62 5.60 -1.90 -4.52
N HIS A 63 5.40 -0.66 -4.09
CA HIS A 63 5.80 -0.18 -2.76
C HIS A 63 4.62 0.43 -2.01
N PRO A 64 4.63 0.38 -0.66
CA PRO A 64 3.69 1.14 0.16
C PRO A 64 3.77 2.65 -0.15
N PRO A 65 2.68 3.41 0.07
CA PRO A 65 2.66 4.85 -0.20
C PRO A 65 3.54 5.66 0.76
N VAL A 66 3.92 5.08 1.90
CA VAL A 66 4.82 5.69 2.88
C VAL A 66 5.96 4.72 3.08
N GLU A 67 7.18 5.22 2.92
CA GLU A 67 8.38 4.44 3.17
C GLU A 67 8.45 4.02 4.64
N LYS A 68 9.14 2.90 4.90
CA LYS A 68 9.37 2.51 6.28
C LYS A 68 10.31 3.53 6.92
N LEU A 69 10.01 3.89 8.17
CA LEU A 69 10.88 4.75 8.97
C LEU A 69 12.24 4.10 9.26
N LEU A 70 12.27 2.76 9.35
CA LEU A 70 13.47 1.99 9.63
C LEU A 70 13.87 1.20 8.40
N ASP A 71 15.16 1.24 8.07
CA ASP A 71 15.78 0.32 7.12
C ASP A 71 16.08 -1.03 7.77
N GLY A 72 16.61 -1.97 6.97
CA GLY A 72 16.89 -3.34 7.44
C GLY A 72 18.02 -3.42 8.48
N GLU A 73 19.01 -2.53 8.41
CA GLU A 73 20.14 -2.51 9.35
C GLU A 73 19.69 -1.95 10.71
N GLN A 74 18.92 -0.87 10.69
CA GLN A 74 18.29 -0.29 11.86
C GLN A 74 17.31 -1.29 12.51
N GLU A 75 16.47 -1.98 11.73
CA GLU A 75 15.60 -3.05 12.25
C GLU A 75 16.42 -4.15 12.96
N ALA A 76 17.53 -4.60 12.36
CA ALA A 76 18.41 -5.61 12.94
C ALA A 76 19.10 -5.15 14.24
N HIS A 77 19.56 -3.90 14.28
CA HIS A 77 20.16 -3.32 15.49
C HIS A 77 19.14 -3.26 16.64
N ILE A 78 17.90 -2.87 16.36
CA ILE A 78 16.82 -2.85 17.38
C ILE A 78 16.57 -4.26 17.93
N ILE A 79 16.57 -5.29 17.07
CA ILE A 79 16.41 -6.68 17.48
C ILE A 79 17.58 -7.12 18.36
N ALA A 80 18.82 -6.83 17.95
CA ALA A 80 20.01 -7.16 18.73
C ALA A 80 19.99 -6.48 20.11
N LEU A 81 19.60 -5.20 20.18
CA LEU A 81 19.47 -4.46 21.43
C LEU A 81 18.47 -5.12 22.37
N ARG A 82 17.33 -5.56 21.82
CA ARG A 82 16.26 -6.22 22.58
C ARG A 82 16.68 -7.57 23.16
N LEU A 83 17.53 -8.32 22.46
CA LEU A 83 18.04 -9.62 22.90
C LEU A 83 19.13 -9.50 23.97
N GLY A 84 19.78 -8.34 24.08
CA GLY A 84 20.76 -8.05 25.14
C GLY A 84 20.13 -7.79 26.52
N PRO A 85 20.94 -7.71 27.59
CA PRO A 85 20.44 -7.38 28.91
C PRO A 85 19.87 -5.95 28.96
N PRO A 86 18.81 -5.70 29.74
CA PRO A 86 18.29 -4.35 29.92
C PRO A 86 19.32 -3.45 30.61
N PRO A 87 19.29 -2.13 30.35
CA PRO A 87 20.21 -1.19 30.98
C PRO A 87 20.00 -1.15 32.49
N LYS A 88 21.06 -0.75 33.21
CA LYS A 88 21.03 -0.63 34.69
C LYS A 88 19.83 0.20 35.14
N GLY A 89 19.16 -0.28 36.20
CA GLY A 89 17.95 0.34 36.74
C GLY A 89 16.64 -0.16 36.12
N TYR A 90 16.69 -1.07 35.14
CA TYR A 90 15.51 -1.71 34.56
C TYR A 90 15.56 -3.23 34.68
N ALA A 91 14.45 -3.84 35.13
CA ALA A 91 14.34 -5.29 35.21
C ALA A 91 14.17 -5.96 33.83
N ASN A 92 13.53 -5.26 32.87
CA ASN A 92 13.20 -5.79 31.55
C ASN A 92 13.16 -4.67 30.50
N TRP A 93 13.32 -5.04 29.23
CA TRP A 93 13.04 -4.15 28.11
C TRP A 93 11.53 -3.87 27.98
N SER A 94 11.12 -2.61 28.13
CA SER A 94 9.80 -2.15 27.67
C SER A 94 9.91 -1.52 26.28
N LEU A 95 8.81 -1.48 25.51
CA LEU A 95 8.81 -0.84 24.17
C LEU A 95 9.19 0.65 24.23
N ARG A 96 8.76 1.35 25.29
CA ARG A 96 9.10 2.77 25.52
C ARG A 96 10.54 2.99 25.98
N LEU A 97 11.14 1.99 26.64
CA LEU A 97 12.56 2.03 26.97
C LEU A 97 13.39 1.79 25.71
N LEU A 98 13.00 0.80 24.91
CA LEU A 98 13.65 0.48 23.66
C LEU A 98 13.59 1.66 22.69
N SER A 99 12.43 2.29 22.49
CA SER A 99 12.31 3.47 21.63
C SER A 99 13.21 4.63 22.06
N ARG A 100 13.35 4.88 23.37
CA ARG A 100 14.27 5.90 23.89
C ARG A 100 15.73 5.55 23.61
N LYS A 101 16.13 4.29 23.84
CA LYS A 101 17.49 3.83 23.56
C LYS A 101 17.84 3.84 22.08
N VAL A 102 16.88 3.59 21.20
CA VAL A 102 17.06 3.68 19.74
C VAL A 102 17.43 5.10 19.31
N VAL A 103 16.78 6.12 19.89
CA VAL A 103 17.14 7.52 19.65
C VAL A 103 18.50 7.85 20.29
N GLU A 104 18.71 7.43 21.53
CA GLU A 104 19.98 7.68 22.27
C GLU A 104 21.21 7.12 21.56
N PHE A 105 21.09 5.94 20.93
CA PHE A 105 22.17 5.32 20.16
C PHE A 105 22.27 5.83 18.71
N GLY A 106 21.48 6.82 18.31
CA GLY A 106 21.52 7.39 16.97
C GLY A 106 21.05 6.45 15.88
N ILE A 107 20.28 5.40 16.23
CA ILE A 107 19.73 4.45 15.25
C ILE A 107 18.63 5.13 14.43
N SER A 108 17.85 6.03 15.04
CA SER A 108 16.84 6.84 14.36
C SER A 108 16.63 8.15 15.11
N ASP A 109 16.49 9.27 14.40
CA ASP A 109 16.29 10.60 15.01
C ASP A 109 15.02 10.68 15.86
N GLN A 110 13.95 10.02 15.41
CA GLN A 110 12.69 9.95 16.12
C GLN A 110 12.00 8.63 15.83
N ILE A 111 11.51 7.96 16.87
CA ILE A 111 10.76 6.72 16.71
C ILE A 111 9.65 6.56 17.76
N SER A 112 8.47 6.16 17.29
CA SER A 112 7.37 5.76 18.17
C SER A 112 7.57 4.34 18.69
N TYR A 113 7.17 4.10 19.93
CA TYR A 113 7.14 2.75 20.51
C TYR A 113 6.25 1.78 19.68
N GLU A 114 5.27 2.28 18.92
CA GLU A 114 4.48 1.47 17.99
C GLU A 114 5.28 1.00 16.76
N THR A 115 6.22 1.82 16.26
CA THR A 115 7.14 1.40 15.20
C THR A 115 8.03 0.27 15.71
N VAL A 116 8.61 0.43 16.91
CA VAL A 116 9.40 -0.63 17.56
C VAL A 116 8.58 -1.91 17.74
N ARG A 117 7.33 -1.80 18.22
CA ARG A 117 6.43 -2.95 18.37
C ARG A 117 6.18 -3.67 17.04
N ARG A 118 5.92 -2.91 15.97
CA ARG A 118 5.68 -3.47 14.62
C ARG A 118 6.92 -4.16 14.07
N THR A 119 8.12 -3.60 14.31
CA THR A 119 9.39 -4.22 13.94
C THR A 119 9.57 -5.55 14.66
N LEU A 120 9.42 -5.57 15.99
CA LEU A 120 9.60 -6.79 16.79
C LEU A 120 8.51 -7.84 16.55
N LYS A 121 7.28 -7.44 16.22
CA LYS A 121 6.18 -8.38 15.94
C LYS A 121 6.47 -9.24 14.70
N LYS A 122 7.23 -8.73 13.73
CA LYS A 122 7.59 -9.49 12.52
C LYS A 122 8.65 -10.58 12.77
N THR A 123 9.27 -10.57 13.95
CA THR A 123 10.34 -11.51 14.34
C THR A 123 9.79 -12.68 15.19
N ALA A 124 8.48 -12.74 15.44
CA ALA A 124 7.78 -13.80 16.18
C ALA A 124 6.82 -14.60 15.29
#